data_AF-A0A1D8MJG1-F1
#
_entry.id   AF-A0A1D8MJG1-F1
#
_cell.length_a   1.000
_cell.length_b   1.000
_cell.length_c   1.000
_cell.angle_alpha   90.00
_cell.angle_beta   90.00
_cell.angle_gamma   90.00
#
_symmetry.space_group_name_H-M   'P 1'
#
loop_
_entity.id
_entity.type
_entity.pdbx_description
1 polymer ?
#
loop_
_entity_poly.entity_id
_entity_poly.type
_entity_poly.pdbx_seq_one_letter_code
_entity_poly.pdbx_strand_id
1 'polypeptide(L)'
;GAKAVILASHLGRPNGQKNEKYTLKPVAEELSKQLGGKEVTFLPEVVGEATKKAIDAASNGQIFLLENVRFHIEEEGSAKDESGNKVKADPAAVEKFRQQLTELADVYVNDAFGTAHRAHSSVVGVKLPQRAAGFLVKKELEFFAKVLESPERPFLAILG
;
A
#
# COMPACT_ATOMS: atom_id res chain seq x y z
N GLY A 1 -16.66 3.58 -14.99
CA GLY A 1 -15.97 3.47 -13.68
C GLY A 1 -14.78 2.54 -13.82
N ALA A 2 -13.88 2.50 -12.84
CA ALA A 2 -12.77 1.54 -12.85
C ALA A 2 -13.29 0.09 -12.95
N LYS A 3 -12.55 -0.78 -13.65
CA LYS A 3 -12.86 -2.22 -13.75
C LYS A 3 -12.79 -2.90 -12.37
N ALA A 4 -11.74 -2.58 -11.62
CA ALA A 4 -11.50 -3.03 -10.26
C ALA A 4 -10.76 -1.94 -9.47
N VAL A 5 -10.84 -2.00 -8.15
CA VAL A 5 -10.03 -1.22 -7.21
C VAL A 5 -9.26 -2.20 -6.34
N ILE A 6 -7.93 -2.18 -6.44
CA ILE A 6 -7.04 -3.08 -5.70
C ILE A 6 -6.38 -2.28 -4.58
N LEU A 7 -6.69 -2.64 -3.33
CA LEU A 7 -6.17 -1.99 -2.14
C LEU A 7 -4.99 -2.79 -1.58
N ALA A 8 -3.85 -2.13 -1.43
CA ALA A 8 -2.66 -2.68 -0.80
C ALA A 8 -2.34 -1.86 0.46
N SER A 9 -2.06 -2.54 1.57
CA SER A 9 -1.75 -1.88 2.84
C SER A 9 -0.88 -2.78 3.72
N HIS A 10 -0.43 -2.25 4.84
CA HIS A 10 0.30 -3.01 5.86
C HIS A 10 -0.30 -2.80 7.24
N LEU A 11 -0.08 -3.77 8.13
CA LEU A 11 -0.43 -3.69 9.55
C LEU A 11 0.75 -4.17 10.40
N GLY A 12 1.08 -3.40 11.43
CA GLY A 12 2.12 -3.78 12.39
C GLY A 12 3.53 -3.93 11.78
N ARG A 13 4.32 -4.79 12.41
CA ARG A 13 5.71 -5.11 12.04
C ARG A 13 5.91 -6.63 11.97
N PRO A 14 5.41 -7.29 10.92
CA PRO A 14 5.53 -8.73 10.75
C PRO A 14 6.93 -9.19 10.27
N ASN A 15 7.85 -8.26 9.99
CA ASN A 15 9.24 -8.55 9.59
C ASN A 15 9.35 -9.54 8.42
N GLY A 16 8.54 -9.37 7.36
CA GLY A 16 8.64 -10.21 6.17
C GLY A 16 8.14 -11.64 6.36
N GLN A 17 7.37 -11.92 7.40
CA GLN A 17 6.80 -13.24 7.68
C GLN A 17 5.28 -13.17 7.82
N LYS A 18 4.58 -14.22 7.36
CA LYS A 18 3.13 -14.33 7.56
C LYS A 18 2.83 -14.48 9.06
N ASN A 19 1.92 -13.66 9.57
CA ASN A 19 1.51 -13.70 10.97
C ASN A 19 0.02 -13.32 11.08
N GLU A 20 -0.81 -14.26 11.52
CA GLU A 20 -2.26 -14.07 11.62
C GLU A 20 -2.66 -12.87 12.48
N LYS A 21 -1.85 -12.49 13.49
CA LYS A 21 -2.08 -11.29 14.30
C LYS A 21 -2.15 -10.01 13.46
N TYR A 22 -1.44 -9.97 12.34
CA TYR A 22 -1.29 -8.80 11.47
C TYR A 22 -1.98 -8.99 10.11
N THR A 23 -2.89 -9.96 9.98
CA THR A 23 -3.71 -10.11 8.77
C THR A 23 -4.64 -8.91 8.58
N LEU A 24 -4.85 -8.52 7.32
CA LEU A 24 -5.82 -7.48 6.94
C LEU A 24 -7.23 -8.02 6.72
N LYS A 25 -7.48 -9.32 6.88
CA LYS A 25 -8.81 -9.92 6.67
C LYS A 25 -9.94 -9.19 7.43
N PRO A 26 -9.81 -8.85 8.73
CA PRO A 26 -10.85 -8.09 9.44
C PRO A 26 -11.11 -6.70 8.86
N VAL A 27 -10.10 -6.09 8.20
CA VAL A 27 -10.24 -4.79 7.55
C VAL A 27 -11.12 -4.88 6.30
N ALA A 28 -11.08 -6.00 5.56
CA ALA A 28 -11.98 -6.20 4.42
C ALA A 28 -13.46 -6.23 4.88
N GLU A 29 -13.73 -6.92 5.98
CA GLU A 29 -15.07 -7.00 6.57
C GLU A 29 -15.57 -5.63 7.02
N GLU A 30 -14.72 -4.86 7.69
CA GLU A 30 -15.08 -3.52 8.13
C GLU A 30 -15.26 -2.55 6.95
N LEU A 31 -14.37 -2.60 5.96
CA LEU A 31 -14.49 -1.77 4.76
C LEU A 31 -15.79 -2.04 4.00
N SER A 32 -16.18 -3.31 3.88
CA SER A 32 -17.47 -3.69 3.27
C SER A 32 -18.66 -3.02 3.97
N LYS A 33 -18.68 -2.99 5.31
CA LYS A 33 -19.72 -2.27 6.07
C LYS A 33 -19.72 -0.78 5.80
N GLN A 34 -18.54 -0.15 5.80
CA GLN A 34 -18.40 1.30 5.54
C GLN A 34 -18.81 1.68 4.11
N LEU A 35 -18.73 0.73 3.17
CA LEU A 35 -19.17 0.90 1.78
C LEU A 35 -20.64 0.50 1.56
N GLY A 36 -21.46 0.46 2.62
CA GLY A 36 -22.89 0.16 2.53
C GLY A 36 -23.19 -1.29 2.17
N GLY A 37 -22.30 -2.23 2.56
CA GLY A 37 -22.44 -3.65 2.28
C GLY A 37 -21.93 -4.08 0.91
N LYS A 38 -21.24 -3.19 0.17
CA LYS A 38 -20.58 -3.57 -1.08
C LYS A 38 -19.45 -4.57 -0.77
N GLU A 39 -19.45 -5.69 -1.48
CA GLU A 39 -18.45 -6.74 -1.29
C GLU A 39 -17.02 -6.22 -1.50
N VAL A 40 -16.16 -6.57 -0.54
CA VAL A 40 -14.71 -6.39 -0.60
C VAL A 40 -14.07 -7.77 -0.56
N THR A 41 -13.53 -8.21 -1.69
CA THR A 41 -12.91 -9.53 -1.81
C THR A 41 -11.51 -9.48 -1.21
N PHE A 42 -11.30 -10.21 -0.12
CA PHE A 42 -9.98 -10.36 0.49
C PHE A 42 -9.14 -11.39 -0.28
N LEU A 43 -7.92 -11.02 -0.67
CA LEU A 43 -6.96 -11.91 -1.32
C LEU A 43 -5.83 -12.26 -0.33
N PRO A 44 -5.63 -13.55 0.02
CA PRO A 44 -4.69 -13.98 1.05
C PRO A 44 -3.22 -13.85 0.64
N GLU A 45 -2.95 -13.46 -0.60
CA GLU A 45 -1.61 -13.20 -1.14
C GLU A 45 -1.56 -11.83 -1.83
N VAL A 46 -0.46 -11.12 -1.64
CA VAL A 46 -0.23 -9.79 -2.23
C VAL A 46 0.08 -9.89 -3.72
N VAL A 47 0.91 -10.87 -4.06
CA VAL A 47 1.36 -11.14 -5.43
C VAL A 47 1.29 -12.65 -5.67
N GLY A 48 1.12 -13.05 -6.93
CA GLY A 48 1.03 -14.45 -7.31
C GLY A 48 0.02 -14.68 -8.42
N GLU A 49 0.06 -15.87 -9.03
CA GLU A 49 -0.80 -16.20 -10.16
C GLU A 49 -2.29 -16.20 -9.77
N ALA A 50 -2.61 -16.69 -8.56
CA ALA A 50 -3.98 -16.70 -8.06
C ALA A 50 -4.53 -15.27 -7.87
N THR A 51 -3.76 -14.39 -7.23
CA THR A 51 -4.11 -12.97 -7.05
C THR A 51 -4.31 -12.28 -8.39
N LYS A 52 -3.38 -12.47 -9.33
CA LYS A 52 -3.46 -11.87 -10.67
C LYS A 52 -4.71 -12.36 -11.43
N LYS A 53 -4.96 -13.68 -11.46
CA LYS A 53 -6.15 -14.24 -12.12
C LYS A 53 -7.45 -13.72 -11.53
N ALA A 54 -7.53 -13.57 -10.20
CA ALA A 54 -8.72 -13.02 -9.55
C ALA A 54 -8.99 -11.56 -9.96
N ILE A 55 -7.94 -10.73 -10.01
CA ILE A 55 -8.02 -9.33 -10.44
C ILE A 55 -8.31 -9.23 -11.95
N ASP A 56 -7.70 -10.07 -12.78
CA ASP A 56 -7.92 -10.09 -14.24
C ASP A 56 -9.35 -10.47 -14.60
N ALA A 57 -9.96 -11.39 -13.84
CA ALA A 57 -11.36 -11.79 -13.98
C ALA A 57 -12.35 -10.76 -13.43
N ALA A 58 -11.87 -9.70 -12.77
CA ALA A 58 -12.73 -8.73 -12.13
C ALA A 58 -13.60 -7.95 -13.12
N SER A 59 -14.75 -7.50 -12.67
CA SER A 59 -15.62 -6.62 -13.46
C SER A 59 -16.43 -5.67 -12.59
N ASN A 60 -17.02 -4.65 -13.21
CA ASN A 60 -18.03 -3.79 -12.58
C ASN A 60 -17.57 -3.07 -11.29
N GLY A 61 -16.30 -2.70 -11.20
CA GLY A 61 -15.75 -1.95 -10.07
C GLY A 61 -15.68 -2.77 -8.79
N GLN A 62 -15.41 -4.06 -8.90
CA GLN A 62 -15.07 -4.94 -7.77
C GLN A 62 -13.90 -4.38 -6.96
N ILE A 63 -13.95 -4.60 -5.66
CA ILE A 63 -12.96 -4.07 -4.71
C ILE A 63 -12.22 -5.26 -4.11
N PHE A 64 -10.90 -5.23 -4.21
CA PHE A 64 -10.02 -6.23 -3.62
C PHE A 64 -9.22 -5.61 -2.49
N LEU A 65 -9.10 -6.32 -1.38
CA LEU A 65 -8.08 -6.02 -0.36
C LEU A 65 -7.03 -7.12 -0.40
N LEU A 66 -5.80 -6.76 -0.76
CA LEU A 66 -4.67 -7.65 -0.66
C LEU A 66 -4.30 -7.87 0.81
N GLU A 67 -3.70 -9.01 1.10
CA GLU A 67 -3.08 -9.25 2.39
C GLU A 67 -1.95 -8.23 2.68
N ASN A 68 -1.48 -8.21 3.92
CA ASN A 68 -0.45 -7.31 4.42
C ASN A 68 0.84 -7.36 3.58
N VAL A 69 1.19 -6.24 2.92
CA VAL A 69 2.38 -6.14 2.07
C VAL A 69 3.69 -6.42 2.82
N ARG A 70 3.73 -6.19 4.14
CA ARG A 70 4.92 -6.47 4.98
C ARG A 70 5.11 -7.94 5.33
N PHE A 71 4.19 -8.83 4.92
CA PHE A 71 4.48 -10.28 4.94
C PHE A 71 5.54 -10.68 3.91
N HIS A 72 5.91 -9.77 3.01
CA HIS A 72 7.02 -9.92 2.07
C HIS A 72 8.19 -9.05 2.54
N ILE A 73 9.37 -9.65 2.73
CA ILE A 73 10.59 -8.91 3.10
C ILE A 73 10.95 -7.87 2.02
N GLU A 74 10.54 -8.15 0.78
CA GLU A 74 10.73 -7.33 -0.40
C GLU A 74 10.01 -5.98 -0.31
N GLU A 75 9.00 -5.84 0.55
CA GLU A 75 8.30 -4.56 0.77
C GLU A 75 9.22 -3.54 1.45
N GLU A 76 9.80 -3.90 2.60
CA GLU A 76 10.68 -3.02 3.37
C GLU A 76 12.15 -3.13 2.94
N GLY A 77 12.48 -4.08 2.06
CA GLY A 77 13.84 -4.40 1.60
C GLY A 77 14.72 -5.02 2.69
N SER A 78 14.20 -5.18 3.89
CA SER A 78 14.88 -5.83 5.01
C SER A 78 13.89 -6.20 6.11
N ALA A 79 14.25 -7.20 6.91
CA ALA A 79 13.51 -7.67 8.07
C ALA A 79 14.44 -7.86 9.27
N LYS A 80 13.87 -8.09 10.45
CA LYS A 80 14.60 -8.59 11.60
C LYS A 80 14.33 -10.09 11.76
N ASP A 81 15.39 -10.88 11.98
CA ASP A 81 15.25 -12.28 12.37
C ASP A 81 14.79 -12.41 13.84
N GLU A 82 14.58 -13.65 14.29
CA GLU A 82 14.18 -13.96 15.67
C GLU A 82 15.17 -13.47 16.73
N SER A 83 16.45 -13.32 16.35
CA SER A 83 17.52 -12.78 17.20
C SER A 83 17.65 -11.25 17.11
N GLY A 84 16.82 -10.59 16.31
CA GLY A 84 16.82 -9.14 16.11
C GLY A 84 17.83 -8.62 15.09
N ASN A 85 18.55 -9.49 14.39
CA ASN A 85 19.53 -9.09 13.37
C ASN A 85 18.82 -8.67 12.09
N LYS A 86 19.39 -7.66 11.42
CA LYS A 86 18.84 -7.14 10.17
C LYS A 86 19.23 -8.05 9.00
N VAL A 87 18.24 -8.68 8.38
CA VAL A 87 18.37 -9.45 7.14
C VAL A 87 17.93 -8.55 5.99
N LYS A 88 18.72 -8.44 4.93
CA LYS A 88 18.35 -7.69 3.71
C LYS A 88 17.68 -8.63 2.72
N ALA A 89 16.66 -8.13 2.02
CA ALA A 89 16.11 -8.83 0.87
C ALA A 89 17.13 -8.86 -0.27
N ASP A 90 17.09 -9.92 -1.08
CA ASP A 90 17.82 -9.96 -2.34
C ASP A 90 17.28 -8.85 -3.28
N PRO A 91 18.14 -7.96 -3.82
CA PRO A 91 17.72 -6.95 -4.78
C PRO A 91 16.93 -7.50 -5.97
N ALA A 92 17.26 -8.71 -6.45
CA ALA A 92 16.53 -9.34 -7.55
C ALA A 92 15.11 -9.75 -7.13
N ALA A 93 14.94 -10.22 -5.89
CA ALA A 93 13.63 -10.53 -5.32
C ALA A 93 12.79 -9.26 -5.13
N VAL A 94 13.40 -8.17 -4.68
CA VAL A 94 12.73 -6.86 -4.55
C VAL A 94 12.23 -6.37 -5.91
N GLU A 95 13.05 -6.42 -6.96
CA GLU A 95 12.63 -5.99 -8.30
C GLU A 95 11.51 -6.88 -8.84
N LYS A 96 11.60 -8.20 -8.64
CA LYS A 96 10.53 -9.14 -9.01
C LYS A 96 9.22 -8.82 -8.29
N PHE A 97 9.25 -8.58 -6.99
CA PHE A 97 8.06 -8.22 -6.21
C PHE A 97 7.42 -6.91 -6.71
N ARG A 98 8.24 -5.90 -7.01
CA ARG A 98 7.79 -4.62 -7.58
C ARG A 98 7.16 -4.78 -8.96
N GLN A 99 7.75 -5.62 -9.81
CA GLN A 99 7.17 -5.96 -11.10
C GLN A 99 5.81 -6.63 -10.92
N GLN A 100 5.70 -7.62 -10.03
CA GLN A 100 4.44 -8.30 -9.77
C GLN A 100 3.36 -7.34 -9.25
N LEU A 101 3.70 -6.40 -8.37
CA LEU A 101 2.77 -5.34 -7.94
C LEU A 101 2.34 -4.43 -9.10
N THR A 102 3.28 -4.07 -9.97
CA THR A 102 3.03 -3.24 -11.15
C THR A 102 2.05 -3.92 -12.12
N GLU A 103 2.14 -5.26 -12.26
CA GLU A 103 1.26 -6.03 -13.14
C GLU A 103 -0.20 -6.14 -12.64
N LEU A 104 -0.51 -5.72 -11.40
CA LEU A 104 -1.87 -5.84 -10.84
C LEU A 104 -2.83 -4.71 -11.27
N ALA A 105 -2.32 -3.64 -11.87
CA ALA A 105 -3.12 -2.45 -12.16
C ALA A 105 -2.61 -1.68 -13.38
N ASP A 106 -3.48 -0.86 -13.97
CA ASP A 106 -3.13 0.05 -15.06
C ASP A 106 -2.73 1.46 -14.56
N VAL A 107 -3.26 1.84 -13.38
CA VAL A 107 -3.02 3.14 -12.74
C VAL A 107 -2.71 2.93 -11.26
N TYR A 108 -1.75 3.67 -10.73
CA TYR A 108 -1.40 3.66 -9.31
C TYR A 108 -1.87 4.93 -8.60
N VAL A 109 -2.49 4.76 -7.43
CA VAL A 109 -2.90 5.85 -6.56
C VAL A 109 -2.27 5.63 -5.18
N ASN A 110 -1.46 6.58 -4.74
CA ASN A 110 -0.94 6.58 -3.37
C ASN A 110 -1.81 7.48 -2.50
N ASP A 111 -2.54 6.87 -1.56
CA ASP A 111 -3.34 7.59 -0.56
C ASP A 111 -2.83 7.38 0.88
N ALA A 112 -1.55 7.01 1.03
CA ALA A 112 -0.90 6.68 2.29
C ALA A 112 0.25 7.64 2.64
N PHE A 113 -0.07 8.89 3.01
CA PHE A 113 0.95 9.91 3.33
C PHE A 113 1.89 9.47 4.46
N GLY A 114 1.35 8.80 5.48
CA GLY A 114 2.12 8.31 6.63
C GLY A 114 3.26 7.35 6.27
N THR A 115 3.24 6.72 5.09
CA THR A 115 4.33 5.87 4.59
C THR A 115 5.16 6.51 3.48
N ALA A 116 4.80 7.70 2.99
CA ALA A 116 5.48 8.35 1.87
C ALA A 116 6.96 8.65 2.13
N HIS A 117 7.36 8.77 3.41
CA HIS A 117 8.76 8.95 3.82
C HIS A 117 9.63 7.68 3.67
N ARG A 118 9.06 6.54 3.24
CA ARG A 118 9.76 5.26 3.12
C ARG A 118 9.94 4.88 1.65
N ALA A 119 11.15 4.47 1.28
CA ALA A 119 11.45 3.93 -0.05
C ALA A 119 11.05 2.46 -0.21
N HIS A 120 9.86 2.09 0.28
CA HIS A 120 9.34 0.72 0.24
C HIS A 120 8.74 0.39 -1.14
N SER A 121 8.61 -0.91 -1.44
CA SER A 121 8.17 -1.36 -2.76
C SER A 121 6.78 -0.87 -3.15
N SER A 122 5.80 -0.87 -2.24
CA SER A 122 4.46 -0.33 -2.49
C SER A 122 4.41 1.20 -2.69
N VAL A 123 5.44 1.93 -2.26
CA VAL A 123 5.50 3.40 -2.30
C VAL A 123 6.25 3.90 -3.54
N VAL A 124 7.41 3.32 -3.84
CA VAL A 124 8.29 3.79 -4.93
C VAL A 124 8.48 2.76 -6.06
N GLY A 125 8.06 1.52 -5.83
CA GLY A 125 8.36 0.40 -6.72
C GLY A 125 7.34 0.13 -7.81
N VAL A 126 6.14 0.70 -7.73
CA VAL A 126 5.10 0.55 -8.76
C VAL A 126 5.41 1.45 -9.96
N LYS A 127 5.75 0.84 -11.09
CA LYS A 127 6.22 1.53 -12.30
C LYS A 127 5.12 1.62 -13.37
N LEU A 128 4.01 2.26 -13.02
CA LEU A 128 2.93 2.56 -13.97
C LEU A 128 3.09 3.97 -14.57
N PRO A 129 2.70 4.19 -15.84
CA PRO A 129 2.78 5.51 -16.46
C PRO A 129 1.98 6.57 -15.71
N GLN A 130 0.79 6.19 -15.20
CA GLN A 130 -0.07 7.07 -14.42
C GLN A 130 0.06 6.75 -12.93
N ARG A 131 0.56 7.72 -12.17
CA ARG A 131 0.70 7.68 -10.71
C ARG A 131 0.13 8.96 -10.12
N ALA A 132 -0.84 8.83 -9.24
CA ALA A 132 -1.54 9.97 -8.65
C ALA A 132 -1.51 9.93 -7.12
N ALA A 133 -1.57 11.10 -6.50
CA ALA A 133 -1.95 11.22 -5.10
C ALA A 133 -3.45 10.97 -4.96
N GLY A 134 -3.84 10.14 -4.00
CA GLY A 134 -5.24 10.06 -3.56
C GLY A 134 -5.66 11.32 -2.82
N PHE A 135 -6.91 11.38 -2.36
CA PHE A 135 -7.44 12.61 -1.77
C PHE A 135 -6.83 12.95 -0.41
N LEU A 136 -6.47 11.96 0.41
CA LEU A 136 -5.78 12.19 1.68
C LEU A 136 -4.38 12.72 1.42
N VAL A 137 -3.61 12.07 0.55
CA VAL A 137 -2.25 12.54 0.21
C VAL A 137 -2.29 13.91 -0.46
N LYS A 138 -3.24 14.15 -1.37
CA LYS A 138 -3.44 15.47 -1.99
C LYS A 138 -3.67 16.54 -0.93
N LYS A 139 -4.56 16.29 0.03
CA LYS A 139 -4.86 17.23 1.12
C LYS A 139 -3.60 17.52 1.95
N GLU A 140 -2.87 16.49 2.36
CA GLU A 140 -1.61 16.66 3.10
C GLU A 140 -0.61 17.54 2.33
N LEU A 141 -0.39 17.25 1.04
CA LEU A 141 0.50 18.03 0.18
C LEU A 141 0.05 19.49 0.05
N GLU A 142 -1.24 19.76 -0.12
CA GLU A 142 -1.78 21.12 -0.20
C GLU A 142 -1.57 21.91 1.10
N PHE A 143 -1.77 21.28 2.27
CA PHE A 143 -1.53 21.91 3.56
C PHE A 143 -0.04 22.19 3.79
N PHE A 144 0.84 21.23 3.50
CA PHE A 144 2.28 21.42 3.64
C PHE A 144 2.83 22.45 2.65
N ALA A 145 2.37 22.48 1.40
CA ALA A 145 2.81 23.45 0.41
C ALA A 145 2.50 24.90 0.87
N LYS A 146 1.31 25.13 1.41
CA LYS A 146 0.95 26.43 1.99
C LYS A 146 1.90 26.84 3.10
N VAL A 147 2.34 25.91 3.95
CA VAL A 147 3.20 26.22 5.10
C VAL A 147 4.67 26.34 4.71
N LEU A 148 5.16 25.50 3.80
CA LEU A 148 6.58 25.37 3.48
C LEU A 148 7.02 26.26 2.31
N GLU A 149 6.17 26.44 1.30
CA GLU A 149 6.53 27.13 0.06
C GLU A 149 6.05 28.58 0.04
N SER A 150 4.84 28.85 0.55
CA SER A 150 4.24 30.20 0.52
C SER A 150 3.35 30.47 1.75
N PRO A 151 3.93 30.49 2.97
CA PRO A 151 3.16 30.72 4.19
C PRO A 151 2.61 32.14 4.25
N GLU A 152 1.31 32.24 4.53
CA GLU A 152 0.70 33.50 4.95
C GLU A 152 1.38 33.98 6.24
N ARG A 153 1.69 35.28 6.30
CA ARG A 153 2.39 35.90 7.42
C ARG A 153 1.44 36.77 8.25
N PRO A 154 1.60 36.81 9.59
CA PRO A 154 2.65 36.16 10.37
C PRO A 154 2.47 34.64 10.51
N PHE A 155 3.56 33.89 10.32
CA PHE A 155 3.59 32.43 10.46
C PHE A 155 4.14 32.06 11.85
N LEU A 156 3.38 31.30 12.63
CA LEU A 156 3.72 30.85 13.98
C LEU A 156 3.86 29.33 13.99
N ALA A 157 4.98 28.83 14.52
CA ALA A 157 5.16 27.42 14.84
C ALA A 157 5.07 27.21 16.35
N ILE A 158 4.19 26.31 16.80
CA ILE A 158 4.08 25.89 18.20
C ILE A 158 4.70 24.49 18.30
N LEU A 159 5.79 24.38 19.06
CA LEU A 159 6.52 23.14 19.31
C LEU A 159 6.42 22.78 20.79
N GLY A 160 6.15 21.51 21.10
CA GLY A 160 6.04 20.97 22.45
C GLY A 160 6.59 19.57 22.54
#